data_AF-A0A932SQP6-F1
#
_entry.id   AF-A0A932SQP6-F1
#
_cell.length_a   1.000
_cell.length_b   1.000
_cell.length_c   1.000
_cell.angle_alpha   90.00
_cell.angle_beta   90.00
_cell.angle_gamma   90.00
#
_symmetry.space_group_name_H-M   'P 1'
#
loop_
_entity.id
_entity.type
_entity.pdbx_description
1 polymer ?
#
loop_
_entity_poly.entity_id
_entity_poly.type
_entity_poly.pdbx_seq_one_letter_code
_entity_poly.pdbx_strand_id
1 'polypeptide(L)'
;MLGMPSTCPHGNPIPGMPAPRRVTPFPLAQAREGTTVVVERILEEAEADKNLLEHLWRNDVRPGRRLKIAEVAPWAGTITAACEGRTIALGLPAAAKIWVYSPGELAEEPR
;
A
#
# COMPACT_ATOMS: atom_id res chain seq x y z
N MET A 1 3.92 -22.58 17.78
CA MET A 1 2.68 -22.11 17.12
C MET A 1 3.08 -21.17 16.01
N LEU A 2 3.03 -21.60 14.74
CA LEU A 2 3.10 -20.64 13.64
C LEU A 2 1.76 -19.88 13.67
N GLY A 3 1.82 -18.59 13.97
CA GLY A 3 0.65 -17.73 13.97
C GLY A 3 -0.04 -17.85 12.61
N MET A 4 -1.31 -18.26 12.62
CA MET A 4 -2.14 -18.25 11.42
C MET A 4 -2.23 -16.78 10.97
N PRO A 5 -1.61 -16.38 9.85
CA PRO A 5 -1.70 -15.00 9.42
C PRO A 5 -3.17 -14.69 9.12
N SER A 6 -3.65 -13.52 9.53
CA SER A 6 -5.00 -13.06 9.21
C SER A 6 -5.11 -12.52 7.77
N THR A 7 -3.98 -12.38 7.08
CA THR A 7 -3.88 -11.85 5.71
C THR A 7 -2.95 -12.69 4.83
N CYS A 8 -3.14 -12.62 3.51
CA CYS A 8 -2.24 -13.22 2.53
C CYS A 8 -0.92 -12.41 2.41
N PRO A 9 0.09 -12.88 1.63
CA PRO A 9 1.36 -12.15 1.43
C PRO A 9 1.21 -10.72 0.92
N HIS A 10 0.08 -10.41 0.28
CA HIS A 10 -0.25 -9.11 -0.29
C HIS A 10 -1.22 -8.28 0.58
N GLY A 11 -1.53 -8.73 1.80
CA GLY A 11 -2.31 -7.97 2.79
C GLY A 11 -3.83 -8.15 2.70
N ASN A 12 -4.32 -8.94 1.74
CA ASN A 12 -5.76 -9.24 1.64
C ASN A 12 -6.21 -10.16 2.79
N PRO A 13 -7.38 -9.91 3.42
CA PRO A 13 -7.87 -10.71 4.53
C PRO A 13 -8.14 -12.15 4.10
N ILE A 14 -7.72 -13.11 4.92
CA ILE A 14 -8.01 -14.54 4.70
C ILE A 14 -9.44 -14.83 5.18
N PRO A 15 -10.32 -15.42 4.35
CA PRO A 15 -11.68 -15.77 4.76
C PRO A 15 -11.69 -16.62 6.03
N GLY A 16 -12.53 -16.24 7.01
CA GLY A 16 -12.67 -16.96 8.28
C GLY A 16 -11.68 -16.55 9.38
N MET A 17 -10.77 -15.61 9.13
CA MET A 17 -9.85 -15.07 10.13
C MET A 17 -10.35 -13.73 10.73
N PRO A 18 -9.92 -13.36 11.95
CA PRO A 18 -10.22 -12.05 12.52
C PRO A 18 -9.77 -10.92 11.59
N ALA A 19 -10.56 -9.85 11.53
CA ALA A 19 -10.21 -8.69 10.71
C ALA A 19 -8.83 -8.12 11.11
N PRO A 20 -8.01 -7.69 10.14
CA PRO A 20 -6.72 -7.07 10.43
C PRO A 20 -6.88 -5.74 11.19
N ARG A 21 -5.75 -5.10 11.54
CA ARG A 21 -5.71 -3.84 12.30
C ARG A 21 -6.77 -2.84 11.83
N ARG A 22 -7.38 -2.13 12.80
CA ARG A 22 -8.25 -0.98 12.50
C ARG A 22 -7.42 0.20 12.02
N VAL A 23 -7.14 0.21 10.73
CA VAL A 23 -6.65 1.37 10.00
C VAL A 23 -7.77 1.89 9.09
N THR A 24 -7.67 3.13 8.66
CA THR A 24 -8.55 3.71 7.64
C THR A 24 -7.78 3.76 6.33
N PRO A 25 -7.75 2.67 5.54
CA PRO A 25 -6.92 2.63 4.35
C PRO A 25 -7.58 3.38 3.19
N PHE A 26 -6.75 3.94 2.32
CA PHE A 26 -7.14 4.65 1.11
C PHE A 26 -6.21 4.27 -0.05
N PRO A 27 -6.62 4.47 -1.32
CA PRO A 27 -5.75 4.20 -2.46
C PRO A 27 -4.52 5.10 -2.48
N LEU A 28 -3.34 4.56 -2.79
CA LEU A 28 -2.09 5.32 -2.91
C LEU A 28 -2.21 6.49 -3.90
N ALA A 29 -3.03 6.35 -4.94
CA ALA A 29 -3.33 7.43 -5.89
C ALA A 29 -3.95 8.70 -5.24
N GLN A 30 -4.48 8.60 -4.02
CA GLN A 30 -5.03 9.73 -3.26
C GLN A 30 -4.04 10.28 -2.22
N ALA A 31 -2.85 9.68 -2.09
CA ALA A 31 -1.84 10.18 -1.18
C ALA A 31 -1.34 11.55 -1.63
N ARG A 32 -1.04 12.41 -0.66
CA ARG A 32 -0.54 13.76 -0.91
C ARG A 32 0.98 13.76 -0.95
N GLU A 33 1.54 14.63 -1.79
CA GLU A 33 2.98 14.87 -1.82
C GLU A 33 3.51 15.26 -0.43
N GLY A 34 4.70 14.78 -0.09
CA GLY A 34 5.37 15.04 1.18
C GLY A 34 4.88 14.18 2.35
N THR A 35 3.79 13.42 2.21
CA THR A 35 3.30 12.56 3.30
C THR A 35 4.05 11.23 3.37
N THR A 36 3.94 10.57 4.52
CA THR A 36 4.38 9.18 4.69
C THR A 36 3.16 8.30 4.90
N VAL A 37 3.09 7.21 4.17
CA VAL A 37 2.03 6.21 4.24
C VAL A 37 2.62 4.82 4.44
N VAL A 38 1.83 3.87 4.91
CA VAL A 38 2.20 2.46 5.03
C VAL A 38 1.34 1.63 4.09
N VAL A 39 1.94 0.74 3.32
CA VAL A 39 1.20 -0.20 2.46
C VAL A 39 0.40 -1.15 3.34
N GLU A 40 -0.92 -1.13 3.18
CA GLU A 40 -1.83 -2.08 3.82
C GLU A 40 -1.95 -3.35 2.98
N ARG A 41 -2.34 -3.19 1.71
CA ARG A 41 -2.60 -4.30 0.80
C ARG A 41 -2.42 -3.91 -0.66
N ILE A 42 -2.22 -4.92 -1.50
CA ILE A 42 -2.26 -4.83 -2.96
C ILE A 42 -3.52 -5.58 -3.40
N LEU A 43 -4.38 -4.94 -4.18
CA LEU A 43 -5.63 -5.58 -4.64
C LEU A 43 -5.35 -6.72 -5.62
N GLU A 44 -6.26 -7.68 -5.70
CA GLU A 44 -6.16 -8.85 -6.58
C GLU A 44 -5.93 -8.47 -8.05
N GLU A 45 -6.53 -7.37 -8.53
CA GLU A 45 -6.35 -6.88 -9.90
C GLU A 45 -4.93 -6.35 -10.18
N ALA A 46 -4.19 -5.97 -9.14
CA ALA A 46 -2.76 -5.67 -9.25
C ALA A 46 -1.91 -6.94 -9.13
N GLU A 47 -2.34 -7.95 -8.36
CA GLU A 47 -1.68 -9.26 -8.29
C GLU A 47 -1.73 -10.00 -9.64
N ALA A 48 -2.80 -9.83 -10.41
CA ALA A 48 -2.95 -10.40 -11.74
C ALA A 48 -2.03 -9.77 -12.80
N ASP A 49 -1.50 -8.56 -12.55
CA ASP A 49 -0.56 -7.87 -13.44
C ASP A 49 0.89 -8.16 -13.02
N LYS A 50 1.51 -9.12 -13.72
CA LYS A 50 2.88 -9.56 -13.42
C LYS A 50 3.92 -8.45 -13.54
N ASN A 51 3.77 -7.55 -14.52
CA ASN A 51 4.72 -6.46 -14.73
C ASN A 51 4.64 -5.46 -13.58
N LEU A 52 3.42 -5.13 -13.14
CA LEU A 52 3.22 -4.29 -11.97
C LEU A 52 3.78 -4.96 -10.72
N LEU A 53 3.47 -6.24 -10.49
CA LEU A 53 3.93 -6.95 -9.30
C LEU A 53 5.46 -7.04 -9.23
N GLU A 54 6.14 -7.33 -10.34
CA GLU A 54 7.61 -7.32 -10.42
C GLU A 54 8.20 -5.93 -10.15
N HIS A 55 7.58 -4.88 -10.66
CA HIS A 55 7.99 -3.49 -10.41
C HIS A 55 7.85 -3.11 -8.94
N LEU A 56 6.76 -3.49 -8.29
CA LEU A 56 6.55 -3.30 -6.85
C LEU A 56 7.61 -4.07 -6.04
N TRP A 57 7.84 -5.34 -6.36
CA TRP A 57 8.78 -6.20 -5.64
C TRP A 57 10.23 -5.69 -5.72
N ARG A 58 10.70 -5.30 -6.91
CA ARG A 58 12.05 -4.74 -7.10
C ARG A 58 12.29 -3.48 -6.26
N ASN A 59 11.24 -2.70 -6.05
CA ASN A 59 11.27 -1.46 -5.28
C ASN A 59 10.88 -1.63 -3.80
N ASP A 60 10.74 -2.88 -3.33
CA ASP A 60 10.31 -3.23 -1.97
C ASP A 60 8.98 -2.61 -1.54
N VAL A 61 8.04 -2.45 -2.48
CA VAL A 61 6.67 -2.03 -2.20
C VAL A 61 5.84 -3.27 -1.89
N ARG A 62 5.54 -3.48 -0.62
CA ARG A 62 4.76 -4.61 -0.11
C ARG A 62 4.08 -4.26 1.22
N PRO A 63 3.05 -5.00 1.67
CA PRO A 63 2.40 -4.74 2.95
C PRO A 63 3.36 -4.51 4.11
N GLY A 64 3.04 -3.53 4.95
CA GLY A 64 3.84 -3.06 6.08
C GLY A 64 4.99 -2.13 5.73
N ARG A 65 5.26 -1.85 4.45
CA ARG A 65 6.34 -0.93 4.04
C ARG A 65 5.90 0.52 4.08
N ARG A 66 6.82 1.37 4.58
CA ARG A 66 6.64 2.82 4.62
C ARG A 66 7.07 3.41 3.30
N LEU A 67 6.19 4.22 2.73
CA LEU A 67 6.44 4.99 1.52
C LEU A 67 6.40 6.47 1.87
N LYS A 68 7.42 7.22 1.46
CA LYS A 68 7.38 8.69 1.46
C LYS A 68 6.97 9.16 0.07
N ILE A 69 5.86 9.89 -0.03
CA ILE A 69 5.41 10.43 -1.32
C ILE A 69 6.34 11.59 -1.69
N ALA A 70 7.14 11.38 -2.73
CA ALA A 70 8.14 12.34 -3.18
C ALA A 70 7.52 13.37 -4.13
N GLU A 71 6.63 12.94 -5.01
CA GLU A 71 5.97 13.79 -6.00
C GLU A 71 4.59 13.24 -6.35
N VAL A 72 3.61 14.11 -6.54
CA VAL A 72 2.34 13.78 -7.20
C VAL A 72 2.18 14.70 -8.40
N ALA A 73 2.12 14.13 -9.62
CA ALA A 73 1.96 14.88 -10.86
C ALA A 73 0.64 14.49 -11.54
N PRO A 74 -0.51 15.10 -11.15
CA PRO A 74 -1.82 14.74 -11.70
C PRO A 74 -1.91 14.94 -13.22
N TRP A 75 -1.26 15.99 -13.74
CA TRP A 75 -1.21 16.31 -15.17
C TRP A 75 -0.47 15.24 -15.98
N ALA A 76 0.51 14.57 -15.38
CA ALA A 76 1.24 13.44 -15.98
C ALA A 76 0.58 12.09 -15.68
N GLY A 77 -0.40 12.06 -14.78
CA GLY A 77 -1.03 10.84 -14.30
C GLY A 77 -0.08 9.93 -13.52
N THR A 78 0.88 10.50 -12.76
CA THR A 78 1.87 9.71 -12.00
C THR A 78 1.98 10.12 -10.53
N ILE A 79 2.43 9.17 -9.72
CA ILE A 79 2.85 9.36 -8.33
C ILE A 79 4.22 8.70 -8.14
N THR A 80 5.12 9.41 -7.46
CA THR A 80 6.46 8.95 -7.15
C THR A 80 6.61 8.79 -5.64
N ALA A 81 7.06 7.63 -5.21
CA ALA A 81 7.28 7.32 -3.80
C ALA A 81 8.71 6.82 -3.55
N ALA A 82 9.22 7.06 -2.35
CA ALA A 82 10.49 6.53 -1.88
C ALA A 82 10.27 5.46 -0.80
N CYS A 83 10.97 4.33 -0.93
CA CYS A 83 10.96 3.20 0.00
C CYS A 83 12.39 2.71 0.23
N GLU A 84 12.91 2.81 1.46
CA GLU A 84 14.25 2.32 1.83
C GLU A 84 15.37 2.77 0.85
N GLY A 85 15.36 4.06 0.46
CA GLY A 85 16.33 4.64 -0.47
C GLY A 85 16.11 4.32 -1.96
N ARG A 86 15.07 3.54 -2.31
CA ARG A 86 14.63 3.32 -3.70
C ARG A 86 13.47 4.24 -4.05
N THR A 87 13.43 4.69 -5.29
CA THR A 87 12.33 5.51 -5.81
C THR A 87 11.53 4.71 -6.83
N ILE A 88 10.21 4.72 -6.67
CA ILE A 88 9.27 4.09 -7.59
C ILE A 88 8.30 5.12 -8.12
N ALA A 89 8.20 5.20 -9.45
CA ALA A 89 7.12 5.92 -10.13
C ALA A 89 6.03 4.93 -10.55
N LEU A 90 4.78 5.32 -10.33
CA LEU A 90 3.59 4.57 -10.70
C LEU A 90 2.63 5.48 -11.44
N GLY A 91 1.96 4.95 -12.47
CA GLY A 91 0.77 5.60 -13.00
C GLY A 91 -0.34 5.59 -11.95
N LEU A 92 -1.16 6.65 -11.90
CA LEU A 92 -2.29 6.75 -10.97
C LEU A 92 -3.24 5.54 -11.06
N PRO A 93 -3.53 4.93 -12.23
CA PRO A 93 -4.33 3.71 -12.30
C PRO A 93 -3.71 2.51 -11.58
N ALA A 94 -2.37 2.38 -11.60
CA ALA A 94 -1.67 1.32 -10.87
C ALA A 94 -1.64 1.63 -9.37
N ALA A 95 -1.36 2.88 -9.00
CA ALA A 95 -1.38 3.33 -7.61
C ALA A 95 -2.76 3.19 -6.95
N ALA A 96 -3.86 3.32 -7.71
CA ALA A 96 -5.22 3.14 -7.19
C ALA A 96 -5.49 1.71 -6.68
N LYS A 97 -4.68 0.72 -7.12
CA LYS A 97 -4.78 -0.68 -6.70
C LYS A 97 -3.91 -1.02 -5.48
N ILE A 98 -3.15 -0.05 -4.98
CA ILE A 98 -2.29 -0.21 -3.80
C ILE A 98 -2.96 0.58 -2.68
N TRP A 99 -3.37 -0.11 -1.62
CA TRP A 99 -4.05 0.53 -0.50
C TRP A 99 -3.05 0.79 0.61
N VAL A 100 -3.14 1.99 1.18
CA VAL A 100 -2.20 2.50 2.18
C VAL A 100 -2.96 3.15 3.32
N TYR A 101 -2.30 3.37 4.45
CA TYR A 101 -2.84 4.15 5.57
C TYR A 101 -1.80 5.12 6.11
N SER A 102 -2.25 6.19 6.77
CA SER A 102 -1.35 7.11 7.46
C SER A 102 -0.87 6.47 8.78
N PRO A 103 0.43 6.42 9.07
CA PRO A 103 0.94 5.78 10.29
C PRO A 103 0.47 6.46 11.60
N GLY A 104 -0.06 7.69 11.53
CA GLY A 104 -0.67 8.40 12.66
C GLY A 104 -2.17 8.14 12.86
N GLU A 105 -2.83 7.42 11.94
CA GLU A 105 -4.28 7.12 11.99
C GLU A 105 -4.56 5.68 12.44
N LEU A 106 -3.90 5.23 13.51
CA LEU A 106 -4.40 4.04 14.21
C LEU A 106 -5.75 4.42 14.81
N ALA A 107 -6.84 3.78 14.34
CA ALA A 107 -8.17 4.11 14.84
C ALA A 107 -8.24 3.79 16.33
N GLU A 108 -8.60 4.80 17.15
CA GLU A 108 -8.81 4.64 18.58
C GLU A 108 -9.86 3.55 18.85
N GLU A 109 -9.64 2.74 19.89
CA GLU A 109 -10.63 1.77 20.36
C GLU A 109 -11.87 2.52 20.88
N PRO A 110 -13.10 2.17 20.48
CA PRO A 110 -14.28 2.67 21.16
C PRO A 110 -14.27 2.11 22.59
N ARG A 111 -14.38 3.03 23.55
CA ARG A 111 -14.46 2.74 24.99
C ARG A 111 -15.72 1.95 25.36
#